data_AF-A0A2V7J118-F1
#
_entry.id   AF-A0A2V7J118-F1
#
_cell.length_a   1.000
_cell.length_b   1.000
_cell.length_c   1.000
_cell.angle_alpha   90.00
_cell.angle_beta   90.00
_cell.angle_gamma   90.00
#
_symmetry.space_group_name_H-M   'P 1'
#
loop_
_entity.id
_entity.type
_entity.pdbx_description
1 polymer ?
#
loop_
_entity_poly.entity_id
_entity_poly.type
_entity_poly.pdbx_seq_one_letter_code
_entity_poly.pdbx_strand_id
1 'polypeptide(L)'
;IQAPLVVSSAAPRATLLPLAIELYPDFARAVSNIKARGVVARGTLTLEQSPVHSTFCIAPSLDYLERAYDDAKYGKDSSAPYVEVQRTDGRVEVHVQFVPPGTHHALADRVAQLLKVRSNQVALQPVEESLYHGELTLDQILFMRPVPGWSRYRTPIDGLYLCGSGTHPGGGIPGAAGRNAAREIL
;
A
#
# COMPACT_ATOMS: atom_id res chain seq x y z
N ILE A 1 -17.80 -4.04 -21.14
CA ILE A 1 -16.61 -3.73 -21.96
C ILE A 1 -15.97 -5.07 -22.32
N GLN A 2 -15.63 -5.31 -23.59
CA GLN A 2 -14.84 -6.48 -24.00
C GLN A 2 -13.48 -5.98 -24.49
N ALA A 3 -12.40 -6.57 -23.99
CA ALA A 3 -11.03 -6.18 -24.36
C ALA A 3 -10.15 -7.44 -24.47
N PRO A 4 -9.27 -7.54 -25.49
CA PRO A 4 -8.35 -8.66 -25.65
C PRO A 4 -7.13 -8.58 -24.70
N LEU A 5 -6.88 -7.40 -24.12
CA LEU A 5 -5.81 -7.14 -23.17
C LEU A 5 -6.35 -6.29 -22.02
N VAL A 6 -6.13 -6.75 -20.79
CA VAL A 6 -6.47 -6.07 -19.55
C VAL A 6 -5.22 -5.97 -18.70
N VAL A 7 -4.88 -4.75 -18.30
CA VAL A 7 -3.75 -4.47 -17.41
C VAL A 7 -4.29 -3.85 -16.13
N SER A 8 -4.20 -4.56 -15.01
CA SER A 8 -4.74 -4.13 -13.72
C SER A 8 -3.66 -3.62 -12.79
N SER A 9 -3.81 -2.37 -12.33
CA SER A 9 -3.00 -1.79 -11.25
C SER A 9 -3.64 -1.95 -9.87
N ALA A 10 -4.86 -2.51 -9.80
CA ALA A 10 -5.57 -2.74 -8.54
C ALA A 10 -4.87 -3.81 -7.69
N ALA A 11 -5.32 -3.97 -6.45
CA ALA A 11 -4.80 -5.01 -5.58
C ALA A 11 -4.93 -6.39 -6.25
N PRO A 12 -3.89 -7.24 -6.24
CA PRO A 12 -3.95 -8.57 -6.86
C PRO A 12 -5.09 -9.41 -6.32
N ARG A 13 -5.36 -9.36 -5.01
CA ARG A 13 -6.51 -10.05 -4.41
C ARG A 13 -7.84 -9.53 -4.97
N ALA A 14 -8.03 -8.21 -5.07
CA ALA A 14 -9.25 -7.62 -5.64
C ALA A 14 -9.42 -7.97 -7.14
N THR A 15 -8.33 -8.02 -7.90
CA THR A 15 -8.36 -8.36 -9.34
C THR A 15 -8.63 -9.85 -9.56
N LEU A 16 -7.94 -10.71 -8.81
CA LEU A 16 -7.87 -12.14 -9.09
C LEU A 16 -8.91 -12.95 -8.33
N LEU A 17 -9.28 -12.59 -7.10
CA LEU A 17 -10.16 -13.41 -6.27
C LEU A 17 -11.52 -13.70 -6.93
N PRO A 18 -12.19 -12.74 -7.60
CA PRO A 18 -13.45 -13.01 -8.29
C PRO A 18 -13.31 -14.01 -9.46
N LEU A 19 -12.10 -14.13 -10.02
CA LEU A 19 -11.81 -14.96 -11.20
C LEU A 19 -11.21 -16.31 -10.81
N ALA A 20 -10.45 -16.35 -9.72
CA ALA A 20 -9.64 -17.49 -9.33
C ALA A 20 -10.47 -18.70 -8.92
N ILE A 21 -11.65 -18.48 -8.34
CA ILE A 21 -12.58 -19.53 -7.88
C ILE A 21 -12.99 -20.44 -9.05
N GLU A 22 -13.09 -19.90 -10.27
CA GLU A 22 -13.52 -20.63 -11.45
C GLU A 22 -12.37 -21.33 -12.20
N LEU A 23 -11.11 -20.95 -11.92
CA LEU A 23 -9.95 -21.39 -12.70
C LEU A 23 -9.27 -22.62 -12.09
N TYR A 24 -8.75 -22.48 -10.87
CA TYR A 24 -7.99 -23.53 -10.19
C TYR A 24 -8.10 -23.38 -8.67
N PRO A 25 -8.43 -24.45 -7.92
CA PRO A 25 -8.54 -24.39 -6.45
C PRO A 25 -7.27 -23.89 -5.75
N ASP A 26 -6.09 -24.31 -6.21
CA ASP A 26 -4.81 -23.90 -5.63
C ASP A 26 -4.50 -22.42 -5.90
N PHE A 27 -4.87 -21.92 -7.07
CA PHE A 27 -4.73 -20.50 -7.41
C PHE A 27 -5.70 -19.65 -6.57
N ALA A 28 -6.96 -20.07 -6.44
CA ALA A 28 -7.94 -19.42 -5.58
C ALA A 28 -7.45 -19.35 -4.13
N ARG A 29 -6.92 -20.46 -3.61
CA ARG A 29 -6.32 -20.54 -2.27
C ARG A 29 -5.11 -19.63 -2.13
N ALA A 30 -4.22 -19.59 -3.12
CA ALA A 30 -3.05 -18.71 -3.09
C ALA A 30 -3.47 -17.24 -3.04
N VAL A 31 -4.40 -16.85 -3.92
CA VAL A 31 -4.93 -15.48 -4.01
C VAL A 31 -5.68 -15.08 -2.73
N SER A 32 -6.49 -15.97 -2.16
CA SER A 32 -7.21 -15.69 -0.90
C SER A 32 -6.26 -15.51 0.28
N ASN A 33 -5.09 -16.16 0.23
CA ASN A 33 -4.06 -16.09 1.26
C ASN A 33 -3.08 -14.93 1.08
N ILE A 34 -3.25 -14.10 0.05
CA ILE A 34 -2.47 -12.87 -0.08
C ILE A 34 -2.76 -12.00 1.16
N LYS A 35 -1.76 -11.91 2.04
CA LYS A 35 -1.81 -10.99 3.17
C LYS A 35 -1.58 -9.61 2.61
N ALA A 36 -2.60 -8.78 2.67
CA ALA A 36 -2.54 -7.38 2.28
C ALA A 36 -3.03 -6.49 3.42
N ARG A 37 -2.96 -6.97 4.68
CA ARG A 37 -3.41 -6.18 5.82
C ARG A 37 -2.64 -4.87 5.79
N GLY A 38 -3.40 -3.82 5.53
CA GLY A 38 -2.87 -2.48 5.41
C GLY A 38 -2.60 -1.93 6.77
N VAL A 39 -1.35 -1.54 6.95
CA VAL A 39 -0.85 -0.98 8.18
C VAL A 39 -0.71 0.51 7.91
N VAL A 40 -1.79 1.13 7.38
CA VAL A 40 -1.79 2.52 6.94
C VAL A 40 -3.01 3.24 7.50
N ALA A 41 -2.77 4.39 8.13
CA ALA A 41 -3.82 5.36 8.34
C ALA A 41 -3.72 6.41 7.23
N ARG A 42 -4.79 6.57 6.46
CA ARG A 42 -4.92 7.66 5.49
C ARG A 42 -5.81 8.71 6.09
N GLY A 43 -5.45 9.97 5.91
CA GLY A 43 -6.22 11.08 6.41
C GLY A 43 -6.22 12.28 5.52
N THR A 44 -7.06 13.23 5.88
CA THR A 44 -7.05 14.57 5.30
C THR A 44 -6.41 15.53 6.29
N LEU A 45 -5.60 16.44 5.77
CA LEU A 45 -5.02 17.56 6.49
C LEU A 45 -5.67 18.85 6.00
N THR A 46 -6.33 19.55 6.91
CA THR A 46 -6.95 20.86 6.60
C THR A 46 -5.99 21.98 6.96
N LEU A 47 -5.52 22.72 5.96
CA LEU A 47 -4.59 23.83 6.13
C LEU A 47 -5.23 25.14 5.64
N GLU A 48 -4.85 26.25 6.26
CA GLU A 48 -5.26 27.59 5.80
C GLU A 48 -4.58 27.97 4.48
N GLN A 49 -3.38 27.47 4.25
CA GLN A 49 -2.59 27.67 3.04
C GLN A 49 -2.11 26.34 2.50
N SER A 50 -2.09 26.20 1.17
CA SER A 50 -1.60 25.00 0.52
C SER A 50 -0.08 24.90 0.63
N PRO A 51 0.50 23.72 0.93
CA PRO A 51 1.94 23.57 1.02
C PRO A 51 2.60 23.77 -0.34
N VAL A 52 3.80 24.37 -0.33
CA VAL A 52 4.59 24.63 -1.55
C VAL A 52 5.02 23.32 -2.23
N HIS A 53 5.32 22.29 -1.43
CA HIS A 53 5.76 21.00 -1.93
C HIS A 53 4.56 20.09 -2.25
N SER A 54 4.67 19.31 -3.33
CA SER A 54 3.68 18.29 -3.67
C SER A 54 3.71 17.11 -2.70
N THR A 55 4.90 16.77 -2.20
CA THR A 55 5.11 15.63 -1.31
C THR A 55 6.15 16.01 -0.26
N PHE A 56 5.91 15.62 0.98
CA PHE A 56 6.86 15.74 2.08
C PHE A 56 6.76 14.50 2.96
N CYS A 57 7.89 14.02 3.48
CA CYS A 57 7.97 12.79 4.27
C CYS A 57 8.81 13.01 5.54
N ILE A 58 8.31 12.51 6.68
CA ILE A 58 9.01 12.45 7.96
C ILE A 58 9.54 11.02 8.14
N ALA A 59 10.80 10.82 7.78
CA ALA A 59 11.55 9.58 7.95
C ALA A 59 13.06 9.89 8.06
N PRO A 60 13.53 10.47 9.19
CA PRO A 60 14.87 11.05 9.30
C PRO A 60 16.02 10.05 9.18
N SER A 61 15.78 8.76 9.43
CA SER A 61 16.78 7.69 9.30
C SER A 61 16.12 6.34 9.05
N LEU A 62 16.91 5.35 8.64
CA LEU A 62 16.46 3.96 8.56
C LEU A 62 16.03 3.44 9.93
N ASP A 63 16.80 3.72 10.98
CA ASP A 63 16.47 3.36 12.37
C ASP A 63 15.12 3.94 12.82
N TYR A 64 14.75 5.14 12.36
CA TYR A 64 13.44 5.74 12.63
C TYR A 64 12.31 4.90 12.01
N LEU A 65 12.50 4.50 10.75
CA LEU A 65 11.55 3.67 10.02
C LEU A 65 11.41 2.28 10.65
N GLU A 66 12.53 1.68 11.06
CA GLU A 66 12.57 0.38 11.71
C GLU A 66 11.86 0.39 13.06
N ARG A 67 12.07 1.42 13.88
CA ARG A 67 11.34 1.59 15.15
C ARG A 67 9.84 1.75 14.94
N ALA A 68 9.43 2.49 13.91
CA ALA A 68 8.02 2.62 13.57
C ALA A 68 7.38 1.27 13.17
N TYR A 69 8.11 0.47 12.39
CA TYR A 69 7.70 -0.88 12.05
C TYR A 69 7.64 -1.80 13.27
N ASP A 70 8.63 -1.77 14.16
CA ASP A 70 8.69 -2.61 15.34
C ASP A 70 7.51 -2.34 16.30
N ASP A 71 7.16 -1.07 16.55
CA ASP A 71 5.98 -0.73 17.36
C ASP A 71 4.72 -1.41 16.77
N ALA A 72 4.52 -1.28 15.46
CA ALA A 72 3.38 -1.85 14.74
C ALA A 72 3.37 -3.38 14.75
N LYS A 73 4.54 -4.00 14.59
CA LYS A 73 4.75 -5.45 14.66
C LYS A 73 4.28 -6.02 16.01
N TYR A 74 4.43 -5.26 17.09
CA TYR A 74 3.94 -5.61 18.42
C TYR A 74 2.54 -5.04 18.74
N GLY A 75 1.81 -4.58 17.72
CA GLY A 75 0.42 -4.11 17.86
C GLY A 75 0.27 -2.73 18.52
N LYS A 76 1.34 -1.92 18.54
CA LYS A 76 1.36 -0.61 19.20
C LYS A 76 1.39 0.53 18.18
N ASP A 77 0.73 1.63 18.52
CA ASP A 77 0.93 2.89 17.82
C ASP A 77 2.37 3.34 17.94
N SER A 78 2.99 3.69 16.80
CA SER A 78 4.37 4.11 16.82
C SER A 78 4.57 5.38 17.65
N SER A 79 5.61 5.37 18.48
CA SER A 79 6.13 6.55 19.20
C SER A 79 6.75 7.60 18.27
N ALA A 80 7.16 7.18 17.08
CA ALA A 80 7.84 7.97 16.08
C ALA A 80 7.34 7.55 14.67
N PRO A 81 6.07 7.86 14.33
CA PRO A 81 5.44 7.32 13.14
C PRO A 81 6.06 7.89 11.86
N TYR A 82 6.24 7.03 10.85
CA TYR A 82 6.46 7.47 9.48
C TYR A 82 5.23 8.23 8.98
N VAL A 83 5.42 9.45 8.49
CA VAL A 83 4.34 10.28 7.94
C VAL A 83 4.73 10.79 6.57
N GLU A 84 3.88 10.54 5.58
CA GLU A 84 3.96 11.16 4.26
C GLU A 84 2.76 12.09 4.06
N VAL A 85 3.01 13.29 3.58
CA VAL A 85 2.00 14.29 3.23
C VAL A 85 2.05 14.50 1.74
N GLN A 86 0.91 14.34 1.07
CA GLN A 86 0.78 14.52 -0.37
C GLN A 86 -0.29 15.58 -0.66
N ARG A 87 0.06 16.56 -1.50
CA ARG A 87 -0.88 17.52 -2.05
C ARG A 87 -1.44 16.96 -3.36
N THR A 88 -2.74 16.71 -3.37
CA THR A 88 -3.52 16.28 -4.55
C THR A 88 -4.54 17.37 -4.85
N ASP A 89 -4.97 17.57 -6.10
CA ASP A 89 -5.86 18.66 -6.54
C ASP A 89 -6.89 19.15 -5.47
N GLY A 90 -6.55 20.27 -4.80
CA GLY A 90 -7.39 20.91 -3.79
C GLY A 90 -7.42 20.28 -2.39
N ARG A 91 -6.67 19.20 -2.13
CA ARG A 91 -6.61 18.49 -0.84
C ARG A 91 -5.19 18.16 -0.42
N VAL A 92 -4.99 18.05 0.89
CA VAL A 92 -3.74 17.55 1.46
C VAL A 92 -4.05 16.25 2.17
N GLU A 93 -3.40 15.19 1.73
CA GLU A 93 -3.56 13.85 2.26
C GLU A 93 -2.39 13.51 3.16
N VAL A 94 -2.67 12.78 4.24
CA VAL A 94 -1.66 12.26 5.16
C VAL A 94 -1.71 10.75 5.11
N HIS A 95 -0.54 10.13 4.94
CA HIS A 95 -0.36 8.69 4.86
C HIS A 95 0.62 8.30 5.95
N VAL A 96 0.15 7.51 6.92
CA VAL A 96 0.96 7.00 8.02
C VAL A 96 1.20 5.53 7.77
N GLN A 97 2.43 5.09 7.63
CA GLN A 97 2.76 3.65 7.51
C GLN A 97 3.02 3.06 8.90
N PHE A 98 2.89 1.74 9.01
CA PHE A 98 3.08 1.00 10.26
C PHE A 98 2.05 1.37 11.35
N VAL A 99 0.78 1.55 10.97
CA VAL A 99 -0.38 1.53 11.88
C VAL A 99 -0.96 0.12 12.07
N PRO A 100 -0.88 -0.52 13.27
CA PRO A 100 -1.47 -1.84 13.49
C PRO A 100 -3.01 -1.85 13.27
N PRO A 101 -3.69 -3.01 13.19
CA PRO A 101 -5.15 -3.03 13.09
C PRO A 101 -5.83 -2.53 14.38
N GLY A 102 -6.89 -1.74 14.25
CA GLY A 102 -7.70 -1.28 15.38
C GLY A 102 -8.03 0.22 15.31
N THR A 103 -8.28 0.80 16.49
CA THR A 103 -8.61 2.21 16.66
C THR A 103 -7.40 2.96 17.24
N HIS A 104 -6.96 4.01 16.55
CA HIS A 104 -5.65 4.67 16.80
C HIS A 104 -5.79 6.17 17.08
N HIS A 105 -6.57 6.54 18.12
CA HIS A 105 -6.78 7.95 18.46
C HIS A 105 -5.48 8.68 18.85
N ALA A 106 -4.60 8.01 19.61
CA ALA A 106 -3.33 8.57 20.05
C ALA A 106 -2.37 8.84 18.88
N LEU A 107 -2.47 8.04 17.81
CA LEU A 107 -1.68 8.23 16.60
C LEU A 107 -2.04 9.53 15.88
N ALA A 108 -3.33 9.88 15.78
CA ALA A 108 -3.77 11.11 15.12
C ALA A 108 -3.21 12.35 15.82
N ASP A 109 -3.26 12.39 17.16
CA ASP A 109 -2.67 13.47 17.95
C ASP A 109 -1.15 13.58 17.76
N ARG A 110 -0.46 12.43 17.71
CA ARG A 110 0.99 12.40 17.49
C ARG A 110 1.38 12.90 16.10
N VAL A 111 0.62 12.53 15.08
CA VAL A 111 0.79 13.04 13.71
C VAL A 111 0.56 14.54 13.66
N ALA A 112 -0.49 15.04 14.34
CA ALA A 112 -0.73 16.48 14.43
C ALA A 112 0.44 17.23 15.11
N GLN A 113 0.99 16.68 16.19
CA GLN A 113 2.18 17.23 16.85
C GLN A 113 3.41 17.25 15.94
N LEU A 114 3.68 16.15 15.21
CA LEU A 114 4.80 16.07 14.27
C LEU A 114 4.68 17.08 13.13
N LEU A 115 3.49 17.24 12.59
CA LEU A 115 3.19 18.21 11.52
C LEU A 115 3.03 19.64 12.05
N LYS A 116 3.07 19.85 13.37
CA LYS A 116 2.86 21.13 14.05
C LYS A 116 1.52 21.79 13.69
N VAL A 117 0.46 20.98 13.65
CA VAL A 117 -0.92 21.41 13.39
C VAL A 117 -1.82 21.07 14.58
N ARG A 118 -3.03 21.62 14.62
CA ARG A 118 -4.01 21.27 15.65
C ARG A 118 -4.57 19.87 15.40
N SER A 119 -4.90 19.12 16.46
CA SER A 119 -5.47 17.76 16.34
C SER A 119 -6.72 17.71 15.45
N ASN A 120 -7.58 18.74 15.49
CA ASN A 120 -8.78 18.82 14.65
C ASN A 120 -8.51 19.05 13.16
N GLN A 121 -7.26 19.30 12.77
CA GLN A 121 -6.85 19.44 11.38
C GLN A 121 -6.40 18.12 10.76
N VAL A 122 -6.24 17.06 11.56
CA VAL A 122 -5.81 15.72 11.11
C VAL A 122 -6.93 14.72 11.39
N ALA A 123 -7.52 14.19 10.32
CA ALA A 123 -8.51 13.13 10.43
C ALA A 123 -7.95 11.85 9.80
N LEU A 124 -7.44 10.93 10.63
CA LEU A 124 -6.93 9.63 10.20
C LEU A 124 -8.05 8.59 10.14
N GLN A 125 -8.06 7.79 9.09
CA GLN A 125 -8.92 6.65 8.90
C GLN A 125 -8.04 5.41 8.70
N PRO A 126 -8.32 4.30 9.41
CA PRO A 126 -7.63 3.05 9.15
C PRO A 126 -7.96 2.58 7.73
N VAL A 127 -6.95 2.13 7.00
CA VAL A 127 -7.13 1.52 5.68
C VAL A 127 -6.99 0.01 5.85
N GLU A 128 -8.02 -0.73 5.47
CA GLU A 128 -8.04 -2.20 5.61
C GLU A 128 -6.97 -2.89 4.73
N GLU A 129 -6.63 -2.30 3.59
CA GLU A 129 -5.66 -2.82 2.62
C GLU A 129 -4.36 -2.01 2.56
N SER A 130 -3.24 -2.70 2.38
CA SER A 130 -1.92 -2.09 2.27
C SER A 130 -1.80 -1.27 1.00
N LEU A 131 -1.14 -0.11 1.08
CA LEU A 131 -0.73 0.69 -0.09
C LEU A 131 0.12 -0.12 -1.08
N TYR A 132 0.77 -1.17 -0.60
CA TYR A 132 1.57 -2.07 -1.42
C TYR A 132 0.78 -3.28 -1.94
N HIS A 133 -0.52 -3.37 -1.67
CA HIS A 133 -1.40 -4.47 -2.05
C HIS A 133 -0.90 -5.87 -1.66
N GLY A 134 -0.03 -5.93 -0.65
CA GLY A 134 0.60 -7.16 -0.15
C GLY A 134 1.65 -6.82 0.91
N GLU A 135 1.67 -7.55 2.01
CA GLU A 135 2.66 -7.42 3.08
C GLU A 135 4.07 -7.71 2.56
N LEU A 136 5.08 -7.17 3.25
CA LEU A 136 6.50 -7.41 2.97
C LEU A 136 7.04 -8.57 3.82
N THR A 137 6.34 -9.70 3.83
CA THR A 137 6.76 -10.92 4.52
C THR A 137 7.63 -11.78 3.61
N LEU A 138 8.49 -12.64 4.16
CA LEU A 138 9.41 -13.48 3.38
C LEU A 138 8.70 -14.31 2.29
N ASP A 139 7.46 -14.75 2.54
CA ASP A 139 6.61 -15.49 1.61
C ASP A 139 5.93 -14.61 0.54
N GLN A 140 6.01 -13.28 0.64
CA GLN A 140 5.34 -12.30 -0.23
C GLN A 140 6.26 -11.14 -0.65
N ILE A 141 7.58 -11.33 -0.68
CA ILE A 141 8.55 -10.32 -1.17
C ILE A 141 9.15 -10.73 -2.51
N LEU A 142 9.69 -9.74 -3.23
CA LEU A 142 10.43 -9.93 -4.47
C LEU A 142 9.66 -10.78 -5.49
N PHE A 143 10.26 -11.86 -5.99
CA PHE A 143 9.69 -12.74 -7.01
C PHE A 143 8.58 -13.66 -6.49
N MET A 144 8.22 -13.58 -5.20
CA MET A 144 7.07 -14.29 -4.63
C MET A 144 5.76 -13.48 -4.77
N ARG A 145 5.84 -12.23 -5.23
CA ARG A 145 4.70 -11.31 -5.37
C ARG A 145 3.98 -11.45 -6.72
N PRO A 146 2.64 -11.51 -6.78
CA PRO A 146 1.71 -11.48 -5.63
C PRO A 146 1.54 -12.84 -4.97
N VAL A 147 1.67 -13.91 -5.75
CA VAL A 147 1.74 -15.30 -5.31
C VAL A 147 2.83 -16.01 -6.12
N PRO A 148 3.54 -16.99 -5.53
CA PRO A 148 4.50 -17.80 -6.26
C PRO A 148 3.86 -18.49 -7.47
N GLY A 149 4.58 -18.55 -8.59
CA GLY A 149 4.08 -19.13 -9.85
C GLY A 149 3.37 -18.14 -10.78
N TRP A 150 2.80 -17.05 -10.24
CA TRP A 150 2.14 -15.98 -11.02
C TRP A 150 2.74 -14.60 -10.74
N SER A 151 4.03 -14.58 -10.43
CA SER A 151 4.78 -13.40 -10.00
C SER A 151 5.45 -12.60 -11.12
N ARG A 152 5.28 -13.04 -12.37
CA ARG A 152 5.86 -12.41 -13.57
C ARG A 152 4.87 -11.53 -14.32
N TYR A 153 4.01 -10.79 -13.60
CA TYR A 153 3.00 -9.89 -14.16
C TYR A 153 1.87 -10.57 -14.95
N ARG A 154 2.13 -11.71 -15.59
CA ARG A 154 1.15 -12.57 -16.27
C ARG A 154 0.34 -13.38 -15.26
N THR A 155 -0.97 -13.44 -15.48
CA THR A 155 -1.90 -14.27 -14.69
C THR A 155 -2.20 -15.57 -15.45
N PRO A 156 -2.85 -16.58 -14.84
CA PRO A 156 -3.30 -17.76 -15.58
C PRO A 156 -4.47 -17.47 -16.55
N ILE A 157 -4.97 -16.23 -16.60
CA ILE A 157 -6.00 -15.80 -17.54
C ILE A 157 -5.33 -15.11 -18.72
N ASP A 158 -5.59 -15.62 -19.93
CA ASP A 158 -5.06 -15.04 -21.15
C ASP A 158 -5.51 -13.58 -21.31
N GLY A 159 -4.55 -12.73 -21.65
CA GLY A 159 -4.79 -11.30 -21.83
C GLY A 159 -4.89 -10.50 -20.52
N LEU A 160 -4.80 -11.11 -19.32
CA LEU A 160 -4.80 -10.39 -18.05
C LEU A 160 -3.41 -10.30 -17.43
N TYR A 161 -2.98 -9.06 -17.16
CA TYR A 161 -1.70 -8.74 -16.54
C TYR A 161 -1.88 -7.84 -15.32
N LEU A 162 -0.98 -7.97 -14.35
CA LEU A 162 -0.89 -7.14 -13.15
C LEU A 162 0.29 -6.17 -13.27
N CYS A 163 0.07 -4.91 -12.91
CA CYS A 163 1.08 -3.85 -13.03
C CYS A 163 1.21 -2.96 -11.78
N GLY A 164 0.51 -3.31 -10.70
CA GLY A 164 0.47 -2.53 -9.46
C GLY A 164 1.55 -2.90 -8.43
N SER A 165 1.55 -2.19 -7.29
CA SER A 165 2.48 -2.36 -6.16
C SER A 165 2.45 -3.75 -5.50
N GLY A 166 1.39 -4.51 -5.73
CA GLY A 166 1.24 -5.91 -5.31
C GLY A 166 2.10 -6.90 -6.10
N THR A 167 2.75 -6.47 -7.18
CA THR A 167 3.66 -7.29 -8.00
C THR A 167 5.13 -6.95 -7.74
N HIS A 168 6.06 -7.76 -8.24
CA HIS A 168 7.49 -7.45 -8.20
C HIS A 168 7.79 -6.09 -8.86
N PRO A 169 8.72 -5.25 -8.36
CA PRO A 169 9.61 -5.42 -7.21
C PRO A 169 8.96 -5.15 -5.84
N GLY A 170 7.69 -4.76 -5.82
CA GLY A 170 6.95 -4.33 -4.64
C GLY A 170 6.63 -2.84 -4.68
N GLY A 171 5.96 -2.37 -3.63
CA GLY A 171 5.73 -0.94 -3.45
C GLY A 171 6.99 -0.18 -3.04
N GLY A 172 6.95 1.15 -3.14
CA GLY A 172 8.09 2.02 -2.85
C GLY A 172 9.06 2.22 -4.01
N ILE A 173 8.82 1.60 -5.18
CA ILE A 173 9.61 1.81 -6.41
C ILE A 173 8.68 2.33 -7.52
N PRO A 174 8.53 3.66 -7.65
CA PRO A 174 7.59 4.27 -8.59
C PRO A 174 7.76 3.76 -10.02
N GLY A 175 6.66 3.35 -10.65
CA GLY A 175 6.60 2.94 -12.06
C GLY A 175 7.30 1.62 -12.42
N ALA A 176 8.01 0.95 -11.50
CA ALA A 176 8.76 -0.25 -11.84
C ALA A 176 7.88 -1.44 -12.22
N ALA A 177 6.82 -1.70 -11.45
CA ALA A 177 5.86 -2.77 -11.75
C ALA A 177 5.18 -2.55 -13.11
N GLY A 178 4.75 -1.31 -13.40
CA GLY A 178 4.17 -0.93 -14.69
C GLY A 178 5.12 -1.13 -15.87
N ARG A 179 6.37 -0.67 -15.73
CA ARG A 179 7.41 -0.86 -16.76
C ARG A 179 7.69 -2.34 -17.01
N ASN A 180 7.78 -3.14 -15.95
CA ASN A 180 8.07 -4.57 -16.08
C ASN A 180 6.90 -5.33 -16.70
N ALA A 181 5.66 -5.01 -16.31
CA ALA A 181 4.46 -5.56 -16.96
C ALA A 181 4.43 -5.22 -18.45
N ALA A 182 4.75 -3.97 -18.82
CA ALA A 182 4.82 -3.57 -20.23
C ALA A 182 5.86 -4.38 -21.02
N ARG A 183 7.02 -4.70 -20.43
CA ARG A 183 8.06 -5.55 -21.05
C ARG A 183 7.64 -7.01 -21.23
N GLU A 184 6.72 -7.51 -20.42
CA GLU A 184 6.18 -8.87 -20.59
C GLU A 184 5.03 -8.92 -21.61
N ILE A 185 4.42 -7.77 -21.91
CA ILE A 185 3.32 -7.63 -22.87
C ILE A 185 3.84 -7.39 -24.30
N LEU A 186 4.86 -6.53 -24.43
CA LEU A 186 5.46 -6.10 -25.71
C LEU A 186 6.52 -7.11 -26.19
#